data_AF-A0A818QMH3-F1
#
_entry.id   AF-A0A818QMH3-F1
#
_cell.length_a   1.000
_cell.length_b   1.000
_cell.length_c   1.000
_cell.angle_alpha   90.00
_cell.angle_beta   90.00
_cell.angle_gamma   90.00
#
_symmetry.space_group_name_H-M   'P 1'
#
loop_
_entity.id
_entity.type
_entity.pdbx_description
1 polymer ?
#
loop_
_entity_poly.entity_id
_entity_poly.type
_entity_poly.pdbx_seq_one_letter_code
_entity_poly.pdbx_strand_id
1 'polypeptide(L)'
;MVDNCVLISTGSFNPVHHSHFSNLLNVQQHLENVQDPPWNVLAGYISPTHDLYVHSKLGDSAWIPADDHCRLCDQVIQNYEGAEVSSWITVARGESEWSAGFVDFPPVRENLRDFLNNTLVTQEKLLKYPLRVVYACSLDHFNRCPEIKRLTESTNMACAVVYRVGEDEEQIFEATRSPNIIYVPLLDQRHTLSNLSSTQIRKYFQNPNSATEPFIYPNVYEYMSRRFQT
;
A
#
# COMPACT_ATOMS: atom_id res chain seq x y z
N MET A 1 13.61 -21.60 9.74
CA MET A 1 14.25 -20.85 8.63
C MET A 1 13.51 -19.52 8.56
N VAL A 2 14.22 -18.40 8.39
CA VAL A 2 13.57 -17.08 8.29
C VAL A 2 13.20 -16.85 6.83
N ASP A 3 11.95 -16.51 6.57
CA ASP A 3 11.47 -16.18 5.22
C ASP A 3 11.73 -14.69 4.95
N ASN A 4 12.66 -14.40 4.04
CA ASN A 4 12.90 -13.02 3.59
C ASN A 4 11.78 -12.58 2.65
N CYS A 5 11.27 -11.37 2.86
CA CYS A 5 10.22 -10.82 2.03
C CYS A 5 10.38 -9.32 1.76
N VAL A 6 9.64 -8.86 0.77
CA VAL A 6 9.37 -7.45 0.54
C VAL A 6 7.86 -7.21 0.52
N LEU A 7 7.44 -6.03 0.97
CA LEU A 7 6.05 -5.62 0.95
C LEU A 7 5.78 -4.73 -0.26
N ILE A 8 4.60 -4.84 -0.86
CA ILE A 8 4.13 -3.90 -1.87
C ILE A 8 2.66 -3.56 -1.63
N SER A 9 2.33 -2.27 -1.72
CA SER A 9 0.95 -1.78 -1.76
C SER A 9 0.74 -0.93 -3.00
N THR A 10 -0.32 -1.19 -3.75
CA THR A 10 -0.71 -0.44 -4.95
C THR A 10 -1.96 0.36 -4.68
N GLY A 11 -2.19 1.43 -5.44
CA GLY A 11 -3.41 2.21 -5.29
C GLY A 11 -3.35 3.60 -5.91
N SER A 12 -4.46 4.32 -5.81
CA SER A 12 -4.55 5.68 -6.35
C SER A 12 -3.76 6.72 -5.54
N PHE A 13 -3.54 6.47 -4.24
CA PHE A 13 -2.91 7.39 -3.27
C PHE A 13 -3.30 8.87 -3.53
N ASN A 14 -4.59 9.12 -3.70
CA ASN A 14 -5.10 10.40 -4.19
C ASN A 14 -6.01 11.12 -3.17
N PRO A 15 -5.46 11.85 -2.19
CA PRO A 15 -4.04 11.90 -1.85
C PRO A 15 -3.63 10.72 -0.96
N VAL A 16 -2.33 10.58 -0.73
CA VAL A 16 -1.77 9.69 0.29
C VAL A 16 -2.16 10.20 1.69
N HIS A 17 -2.33 9.29 2.65
CA HIS A 17 -2.78 9.60 4.02
C HIS A 17 -2.37 8.49 4.99
N HIS A 18 -2.56 8.72 6.30
CA HIS A 18 -2.04 7.86 7.36
C HIS A 18 -2.41 6.38 7.21
N SER A 19 -3.65 6.05 6.81
CA SER A 19 -4.04 4.64 6.70
C SER A 19 -3.26 3.85 5.64
N HIS A 20 -2.77 4.51 4.59
CA HIS A 20 -1.94 3.83 3.57
C HIS A 20 -0.61 3.36 4.17
N PHE A 21 0.06 4.25 4.91
CA PHE A 21 1.32 3.95 5.57
C PHE A 21 1.14 3.01 6.74
N SER A 22 0.16 3.26 7.61
CA SER A 22 -0.07 2.42 8.77
C SER A 22 -0.37 0.98 8.37
N ASN A 23 -1.02 0.73 7.24
CA ASN A 23 -1.18 -0.64 6.74
C ASN A 23 0.17 -1.33 6.50
N LEU A 24 1.12 -0.70 5.79
CA LEU A 24 2.44 -1.28 5.55
C LEU A 24 3.24 -1.48 6.83
N LEU A 25 3.22 -0.50 7.75
CA LEU A 25 3.91 -0.59 9.04
C LEU A 25 3.32 -1.72 9.90
N ASN A 26 2.00 -1.83 9.99
CA ASN A 26 1.33 -2.89 10.74
C ASN A 26 1.63 -4.28 10.14
N VAL A 27 1.66 -4.40 8.81
CA VAL A 27 2.04 -5.65 8.15
C VAL A 27 3.48 -6.03 8.48
N GLN A 28 4.42 -5.08 8.40
CA GLN A 28 5.82 -5.35 8.72
C GLN A 28 5.99 -5.80 10.16
N GLN A 29 5.46 -5.03 11.11
CA GLN A 29 5.48 -5.38 12.53
C GLN A 29 4.82 -6.74 12.79
N HIS A 30 3.70 -7.04 12.16
CA HIS A 30 3.02 -8.31 12.36
C HIS A 30 3.87 -9.48 11.87
N LEU A 31 4.36 -9.43 10.63
CA LEU A 31 5.14 -10.50 10.01
C LEU A 31 6.43 -10.80 10.79
N GLU A 32 7.13 -9.78 11.25
CA GLU A 32 8.37 -9.94 12.02
C GLU A 32 8.14 -10.49 13.44
N ASN A 33 6.93 -10.33 14.00
CA ASN A 33 6.56 -10.88 15.30
C ASN A 33 5.98 -12.31 15.23
N VAL A 34 5.65 -12.83 14.04
CA VAL A 34 5.23 -14.23 13.89
C VAL A 34 6.41 -15.16 14.17
N GLN A 35 6.20 -16.22 14.95
CA GLN A 35 7.27 -17.13 15.36
C GLN A 35 7.44 -18.35 14.43
N ASP A 36 6.43 -18.71 13.63
CA ASP A 36 6.46 -19.92 12.80
C ASP A 36 5.71 -19.76 11.45
N PRO A 37 6.42 -19.65 10.31
CA PRO A 37 7.83 -19.29 10.23
C PRO A 37 8.03 -17.81 10.58
N PRO A 38 9.20 -17.41 11.13
CA PRO A 38 9.54 -16.01 11.26
C PRO A 38 9.79 -15.38 9.89
N TRP A 39 9.30 -14.16 9.70
CA TRP A 39 9.54 -13.39 8.47
C TRP A 39 10.55 -12.29 8.75
N ASN A 40 11.29 -11.91 7.71
CA ASN A 40 12.20 -10.77 7.73
C ASN A 40 11.86 -9.84 6.57
N VAL A 41 11.36 -8.65 6.89
CA VAL A 41 10.94 -7.66 5.89
C VAL A 41 12.14 -6.83 5.48
N LEU A 42 12.61 -7.01 4.25
CA LEU A 42 13.79 -6.32 3.75
C LEU A 42 13.50 -4.93 3.18
N ALA A 43 12.30 -4.76 2.60
CA ALA A 43 11.90 -3.52 1.93
C ALA A 43 10.37 -3.43 1.79
N GLY A 44 9.88 -2.22 1.61
CA GLY A 44 8.49 -1.88 1.36
C GLY A 44 8.38 -0.97 0.14
N TYR A 45 7.40 -1.24 -0.70
CA TYR A 45 7.15 -0.48 -1.92
C TYR A 45 5.73 0.08 -1.87
N ILE A 46 5.61 1.39 -2.06
CA ILE A 46 4.35 2.05 -2.42
C ILE A 46 4.36 2.23 -3.93
N SER A 47 3.39 1.67 -4.63
CA SER A 47 3.28 1.75 -6.09
C SER A 47 2.04 2.57 -6.47
N PRO A 48 2.18 3.89 -6.63
CA PRO A 48 1.07 4.70 -7.12
C PRO A 48 0.69 4.34 -8.55
N THR A 49 -0.61 4.35 -8.80
CA THR A 49 -1.17 3.88 -10.07
C THR A 49 -1.16 4.95 -11.15
N HIS A 50 -1.28 4.52 -12.40
CA HIS A 50 -1.23 5.41 -13.57
C HIS A 50 -2.42 6.38 -13.64
N ASP A 51 -2.17 7.58 -14.16
CA ASP A 51 -3.16 8.62 -14.46
C ASP A 51 -4.43 8.13 -15.17
N LEU A 52 -4.33 7.25 -16.18
CA LEU A 52 -5.51 6.75 -16.90
C LEU A 52 -6.52 6.08 -15.96
N TYR A 53 -6.04 5.32 -14.97
CA TYR A 53 -6.91 4.69 -13.97
C TYR A 53 -7.48 5.72 -12.99
N VAL A 54 -6.61 6.59 -12.44
CA VAL A 54 -7.05 7.59 -11.45
C VAL A 54 -8.05 8.56 -12.06
N HIS A 55 -7.78 9.03 -13.27
CA HIS A 55 -8.64 9.89 -14.07
C HIS A 55 -9.97 9.21 -14.37
N SER A 56 -9.95 7.99 -14.92
CA SER A 56 -11.19 7.23 -15.19
C SER A 56 -12.04 7.00 -13.94
N LYS A 57 -11.42 6.86 -12.77
CA LYS A 57 -12.11 6.61 -11.50
C LYS A 57 -12.70 7.87 -10.88
N LEU A 58 -12.07 9.03 -11.07
CA LEU A 58 -12.35 10.23 -10.29
C LEU A 58 -12.84 11.42 -11.11
N GLY A 59 -12.63 11.41 -12.43
CA GLY A 59 -12.93 12.52 -13.32
C GLY A 59 -11.98 13.71 -13.15
N ASP A 60 -12.14 14.71 -14.02
CA ASP A 60 -11.21 15.83 -14.20
C ASP A 60 -10.98 16.68 -12.94
N SER A 61 -11.99 16.82 -12.08
CA SER A 61 -11.98 17.76 -10.97
C SER A 61 -11.40 17.22 -9.67
N ALA A 62 -11.08 15.92 -9.60
CA ALA A 62 -10.70 15.26 -8.34
C ALA A 62 -9.41 14.43 -8.42
N TRP A 63 -8.89 14.14 -9.60
CA TRP A 63 -7.64 13.39 -9.72
C TRP A 63 -6.41 14.26 -9.42
N ILE A 64 -5.34 13.65 -8.92
CA ILE A 64 -4.00 14.25 -8.77
C ILE A 64 -3.10 13.55 -9.80
N PRO A 65 -2.29 14.29 -10.58
CA PRO A 65 -1.36 13.70 -11.53
C PRO A 65 -0.38 12.71 -10.90
N ALA A 66 0.08 11.74 -11.69
CA ALA A 66 0.86 10.63 -11.16
C ALA A 66 2.19 11.10 -10.55
N ASP A 67 2.87 12.01 -11.24
CA ASP A 67 4.09 12.64 -10.71
C ASP A 67 3.84 13.32 -9.34
N ASP A 68 2.70 13.98 -9.20
CA ASP A 68 2.32 14.66 -7.96
C ASP A 68 2.03 13.67 -6.83
N HIS A 69 1.25 12.60 -7.05
CA HIS A 69 1.01 11.64 -5.98
C HIS A 69 2.26 10.82 -5.64
N CYS A 70 3.18 10.59 -6.58
CA CYS A 70 4.46 9.94 -6.33
C CYS A 70 5.33 10.83 -5.44
N ARG A 71 5.43 12.12 -5.79
CA ARG A 71 6.15 13.12 -4.99
C ARG A 71 5.55 13.27 -3.59
N LEU A 72 4.23 13.27 -3.45
CA LEU A 72 3.58 13.31 -2.15
C LEU A 72 3.91 12.07 -1.31
N CYS A 73 3.88 10.87 -1.90
CA CYS A 73 4.31 9.65 -1.23
C CYS A 73 5.79 9.73 -0.77
N ASP A 74 6.70 10.20 -1.63
CA ASP A 74 8.11 10.40 -1.28
C ASP A 74 8.28 11.37 -0.12
N GLN A 75 7.61 12.52 -0.17
CA GLN A 75 7.67 13.51 0.91
C GLN A 75 7.09 12.97 2.22
N VAL A 76 6.03 12.15 2.17
CA VAL A 76 5.50 11.51 3.37
C VAL A 76 6.50 10.50 3.94
N ILE A 77 7.15 9.68 3.11
CA ILE A 77 8.20 8.74 3.56
C ILE A 77 9.35 9.51 4.23
N GLN A 78 9.82 10.57 3.58
CA GLN A 78 10.96 11.36 4.05
C GLN A 78 10.69 12.12 5.34
N ASN A 79 9.46 12.59 5.54
CA ASN A 79 9.07 13.39 6.71
C ASN A 79 8.29 12.59 7.77
N TYR A 80 8.22 11.27 7.65
CA TYR A 80 7.47 10.45 8.60
C TYR A 80 8.12 10.53 9.99
N GLU A 81 7.35 10.94 11.00
CA GLU A 81 7.78 10.97 12.41
C GLU A 81 7.84 9.54 12.96
N GLY A 82 8.95 8.87 12.67
CA GLY A 82 9.27 7.53 13.11
C GLY A 82 10.62 7.19 12.54
N ALA A 83 11.61 6.99 13.42
CA ALA A 83 12.94 6.60 12.98
C ALA A 83 12.79 5.35 12.09
N GLU A 84 13.42 5.39 10.91
CA GLU A 84 13.60 4.26 10.00
C GLU A 84 12.52 3.99 8.93
N VAL A 85 11.38 4.70 8.84
CA VAL A 85 10.45 4.45 7.71
C VAL A 85 11.12 4.66 6.34
N SER A 86 11.93 5.73 6.23
CA SER A 86 12.68 6.04 5.01
C SER A 86 13.87 5.11 4.75
N SER A 87 14.22 4.21 5.68
CA SER A 87 15.33 3.26 5.48
C SER A 87 14.89 2.02 4.71
N TRP A 88 13.59 1.69 4.72
CA TRP A 88 13.08 0.46 4.11
C TRP A 88 11.86 0.66 3.19
N ILE A 89 11.10 1.76 3.30
CA ILE A 89 9.99 2.06 2.38
C ILE A 89 10.44 3.00 1.27
N THR A 90 10.08 2.70 0.01
CA THR A 90 10.31 3.56 -1.15
C THR A 90 9.11 3.61 -2.10
N VAL A 91 9.06 4.63 -2.97
CA VAL A 91 8.05 4.74 -4.04
C VAL A 91 8.51 3.98 -5.28
N ALA A 92 7.72 3.00 -5.71
CA ALA A 92 7.89 2.31 -6.98
C ALA A 92 7.14 3.05 -8.10
N ARG A 93 7.86 3.87 -8.86
CA ARG A 93 7.30 4.71 -9.95
C ARG A 93 7.00 3.96 -11.25
N GLY A 94 7.34 2.67 -11.34
CA GLY A 94 7.20 1.89 -12.57
C GLY A 94 5.77 1.77 -13.08
N GLU A 95 4.78 1.66 -12.18
CA GLU A 95 3.36 1.63 -12.54
C GLU A 95 2.87 2.99 -13.05
N SER A 96 3.26 4.08 -12.40
CA SER A 96 2.78 5.44 -12.69
C SER A 96 3.47 6.12 -13.88
N GLU A 97 4.78 5.94 -14.04
CA GLU A 97 5.59 6.76 -14.96
C GLU A 97 6.15 6.02 -16.17
N TRP A 98 6.40 4.71 -16.04
CA TRP A 98 7.14 3.95 -17.08
C TRP A 98 6.26 3.01 -17.88
N SER A 99 5.01 2.82 -17.46
CA SER A 99 4.04 2.05 -18.23
C SER A 99 3.37 2.94 -19.28
N ALA A 100 3.09 2.39 -20.47
CA ALA A 100 2.44 3.14 -21.56
C ALA A 100 0.95 3.44 -21.29
N GLY A 101 0.40 2.90 -20.20
CA GLY A 101 -0.98 3.04 -19.78
C GLY A 101 -1.23 2.26 -18.49
N PHE A 102 -2.47 2.23 -18.01
CA PHE A 102 -2.79 1.54 -16.76
C PHE A 102 -2.42 0.04 -16.83
N VAL A 103 -1.62 -0.39 -15.87
CA VAL A 103 -1.31 -1.79 -15.59
C VAL A 103 -1.93 -2.12 -14.26
N ASP A 104 -2.72 -3.19 -14.23
CA ASP A 104 -3.36 -3.63 -12.99
C ASP A 104 -2.31 -4.15 -11.98
N PHE A 105 -2.68 -4.34 -10.71
CA PHE A 105 -1.74 -4.74 -9.67
C PHE A 105 -1.08 -6.15 -9.85
N PRO A 106 -1.69 -7.16 -10.52
CA PRO A 106 -1.05 -8.46 -10.68
C PRO A 106 0.29 -8.41 -11.44
N PRO A 107 0.38 -7.81 -12.64
CA PRO A 107 1.66 -7.68 -13.34
C PRO A 107 2.69 -6.82 -12.61
N VAL A 108 2.27 -5.75 -11.92
CA VAL A 108 3.20 -4.89 -11.14
C VAL A 108 3.98 -5.73 -10.11
N ARG A 109 3.25 -6.58 -9.41
CA ARG A 109 3.76 -7.46 -8.36
C ARG A 109 4.62 -8.59 -8.91
N GLU A 110 4.20 -9.22 -10.02
CA GLU A 110 4.96 -10.27 -10.69
C GLU A 110 6.28 -9.74 -11.25
N ASN A 111 6.25 -8.55 -11.87
CA ASN A 111 7.45 -7.87 -12.34
C ASN A 111 8.42 -7.57 -11.20
N LEU A 112 7.92 -7.09 -10.05
CA LEU A 112 8.76 -6.87 -8.87
C LEU A 112 9.38 -8.18 -8.35
N ARG A 113 8.59 -9.26 -8.24
CA ARG A 113 9.08 -10.58 -7.83
C ARG A 113 10.19 -11.07 -8.75
N ASP A 114 9.94 -11.02 -10.05
CA ASP A 114 10.85 -11.57 -11.06
C ASP A 114 12.13 -10.74 -11.14
N PHE A 115 12.01 -9.41 -11.11
CA PHE A 115 13.15 -8.50 -11.05
C PHE A 115 14.02 -8.76 -9.82
N LEU A 116 13.44 -8.78 -8.62
CA LEU A 116 14.20 -8.96 -7.38
C LEU A 116 14.83 -10.34 -7.28
N ASN A 117 14.10 -11.41 -7.63
CA ASN A 117 14.64 -12.76 -7.55
C ASN A 117 15.69 -13.03 -8.64
N ASN A 118 15.51 -12.53 -9.85
CA ASN A 118 16.54 -12.63 -10.89
C ASN A 118 17.81 -11.87 -10.45
N THR A 119 17.66 -10.65 -9.94
CA THR A 119 18.80 -9.83 -9.51
C THR A 119 19.49 -10.43 -8.29
N LEU A 120 18.77 -10.65 -7.19
CA LEU A 120 19.35 -10.95 -5.88
C LEU A 120 19.70 -12.43 -5.69
N VAL A 121 19.03 -13.35 -6.39
CA VAL A 121 19.29 -14.80 -6.24
C VAL A 121 20.14 -15.32 -7.40
N THR A 122 19.85 -14.89 -8.63
CA THR A 122 20.47 -15.47 -9.84
C THR A 122 21.73 -14.72 -10.27
N GLN A 123 21.62 -13.40 -10.46
CA GLN A 123 22.70 -12.57 -10.99
C GLN A 123 23.75 -12.25 -9.92
N GLU A 124 23.34 -11.56 -8.85
CA GLU A 124 24.23 -11.08 -7.79
C GLU A 124 24.46 -12.13 -6.69
N LYS A 125 23.58 -13.14 -6.60
CA LYS A 125 23.66 -14.25 -5.62
C LYS A 125 23.80 -13.78 -4.17
N LEU A 126 23.20 -12.63 -3.84
CA LEU A 126 23.15 -12.08 -2.50
C LEU A 126 22.22 -12.87 -1.58
N LEU A 127 21.24 -13.57 -2.15
CA LEU A 127 20.31 -14.42 -1.43
C LEU A 127 20.41 -15.88 -1.89
N LYS A 128 20.41 -16.79 -0.91
CA LYS A 128 20.42 -18.24 -1.16
C LYS A 128 19.08 -18.78 -1.64
N TYR A 129 17.99 -18.14 -1.22
CA TYR A 129 16.62 -18.55 -1.54
C TYR A 129 15.83 -17.35 -2.10
N PRO A 130 14.82 -17.62 -2.93
CA PRO A 130 13.92 -16.59 -3.42
C PRO A 130 13.24 -15.79 -2.31
N LEU A 131 13.13 -14.49 -2.54
CA LEU A 131 12.30 -13.56 -1.78
C LEU A 131 10.83 -13.82 -2.05
N ARG A 132 10.03 -13.72 -0.99
CA ARG A 132 8.58 -13.58 -1.14
C ARG A 132 8.20 -12.12 -1.36
N VAL A 133 7.30 -11.87 -2.30
CA VAL A 133 6.64 -10.58 -2.44
C VAL A 133 5.27 -10.68 -1.77
N VAL A 134 5.04 -9.84 -0.76
CA VAL A 134 3.80 -9.79 0.01
C VAL A 134 2.99 -8.58 -0.44
N TYR A 135 1.82 -8.82 -1.03
CA TYR A 135 0.88 -7.77 -1.39
C TYR A 135 0.09 -7.33 -0.16
N ALA A 136 0.27 -6.08 0.28
CA ALA A 136 -0.40 -5.51 1.45
C ALA A 136 -1.62 -4.69 1.03
N CYS A 137 -2.80 -5.10 1.50
CA CYS A 137 -4.06 -4.41 1.23
C CYS A 137 -5.00 -4.41 2.43
N SER A 138 -6.03 -3.56 2.41
CA SER A 138 -7.11 -3.62 3.40
C SER A 138 -8.09 -4.76 3.08
N LEU A 139 -8.88 -5.16 4.08
CA LEU A 139 -9.96 -6.13 3.89
C LEU A 139 -11.00 -5.69 2.85
N ASP A 140 -11.36 -4.41 2.82
CA ASP A 140 -12.29 -3.87 1.80
C ASP A 140 -11.76 -4.10 0.37
N HIS A 141 -10.46 -3.90 0.14
CA HIS A 141 -9.87 -4.15 -1.18
C HIS A 141 -9.81 -5.65 -1.49
N PHE A 142 -9.39 -6.47 -0.51
CA PHE A 142 -9.36 -7.93 -0.63
C PHE A 142 -10.72 -8.52 -1.00
N ASN A 143 -11.81 -8.05 -0.38
CA ASN A 143 -13.15 -8.55 -0.65
C ASN A 143 -13.70 -8.12 -2.02
N ARG A 144 -13.27 -6.97 -2.54
CA ARG A 144 -13.71 -6.44 -3.84
C ARG A 144 -12.94 -6.99 -5.03
N CYS A 145 -11.78 -7.59 -4.80
CA CYS A 145 -10.87 -8.02 -5.87
C CYS A 145 -10.55 -9.53 -5.75
N PRO A 146 -11.37 -10.39 -6.40
CA PRO A 146 -11.16 -11.84 -6.42
C PRO A 146 -9.77 -12.24 -6.95
N GLU A 147 -9.17 -11.42 -7.81
CA GLU A 147 -7.84 -11.64 -8.35
C GLU A 147 -6.79 -11.77 -7.25
N ILE A 148 -6.90 -11.02 -6.14
CA ILE A 148 -5.95 -11.10 -5.02
C ILE A 148 -5.84 -12.53 -4.48
N LYS A 149 -6.94 -13.29 -4.47
CA LYS A 149 -6.92 -14.69 -4.03
C LYS A 149 -6.13 -15.57 -4.99
N ARG A 150 -6.41 -15.49 -6.29
CA ARG A 150 -5.69 -16.25 -7.35
C ARG A 150 -4.20 -15.97 -7.33
N LEU A 151 -3.86 -14.74 -7.01
CA LEU A 151 -2.50 -14.27 -6.93
C LEU A 151 -1.67 -14.90 -5.80
N THR A 152 -2.32 -15.49 -4.81
CA THR A 152 -1.64 -16.28 -3.75
C THR A 152 -1.34 -17.72 -4.15
N GLU A 153 -1.78 -18.16 -5.34
CA GLU A 153 -1.47 -19.49 -5.88
C GLU A 153 -0.09 -19.53 -6.56
N SER A 154 0.49 -18.35 -6.84
CA SER A 154 1.83 -18.22 -7.42
C SER A 154 2.93 -18.51 -6.40
N THR A 155 4.04 -19.08 -6.87
CA THR A 155 5.22 -19.30 -6.04
C THR A 155 5.83 -17.97 -5.59
N ASN A 156 6.36 -17.95 -4.37
CA ASN A 156 7.00 -16.79 -3.74
C ASN A 156 6.09 -15.55 -3.63
N MET A 157 4.78 -15.77 -3.55
CA MET A 157 3.78 -14.73 -3.40
C MET A 157 2.95 -14.96 -2.14
N ALA A 158 2.64 -13.88 -1.44
CA ALA A 158 1.67 -13.87 -0.36
C ALA A 158 0.83 -12.59 -0.40
N CYS A 159 -0.23 -12.56 0.39
CA CYS A 159 -1.06 -11.38 0.61
C CYS A 159 -1.20 -11.16 2.12
N ALA A 160 -0.95 -9.93 2.56
CA ALA A 160 -1.25 -9.48 3.92
C ALA A 160 -2.50 -8.60 3.89
N VAL A 161 -3.56 -9.07 4.54
CA VAL A 161 -4.87 -8.42 4.57
C VAL A 161 -5.06 -7.74 5.92
N VAL A 162 -4.98 -6.42 5.92
CA VAL A 162 -5.16 -5.62 7.13
C VAL A 162 -6.65 -5.43 7.41
N TYR A 163 -7.06 -5.75 8.63
CA TYR A 163 -8.46 -5.69 9.06
C TYR A 163 -8.62 -5.00 10.41
N ARG A 164 -9.81 -4.50 10.71
CA ARG A 164 -10.14 -3.87 11.99
C ARG A 164 -10.69 -4.91 12.96
N VAL A 165 -10.04 -5.03 14.11
CA VAL A 165 -10.52 -5.89 15.20
C VAL A 165 -11.92 -5.46 15.63
N GLY A 166 -12.82 -6.41 15.86
CA GLY A 166 -14.23 -6.18 16.21
C GLY A 166 -15.16 -5.90 15.02
N GLU A 167 -14.81 -5.00 14.10
CA GLU A 167 -15.66 -4.68 12.94
C GLU A 167 -15.63 -5.76 11.85
N ASP A 168 -14.44 -6.33 11.61
CA ASP A 168 -14.16 -7.14 10.43
C ASP A 168 -13.99 -8.65 10.74
N GLU A 169 -13.99 -9.04 12.02
CA GLU A 169 -13.60 -10.40 12.42
C GLU A 169 -14.53 -11.48 11.87
N GLU A 170 -15.84 -11.26 11.88
CA GLU A 170 -16.83 -12.20 11.32
C GLU A 170 -16.55 -12.48 9.84
N GLN A 171 -16.19 -11.45 9.07
CA GLN A 171 -15.87 -11.59 7.63
C GLN A 171 -14.61 -12.42 7.38
N ILE A 172 -13.65 -12.41 8.32
CA ILE A 172 -12.39 -13.17 8.22
C ILE A 172 -12.60 -14.64 8.57
N PHE A 173 -13.45 -14.93 9.55
CA PHE A 173 -13.75 -16.32 9.92
C PHE A 173 -14.36 -17.10 8.75
N GLU A 174 -15.14 -16.42 7.90
CA GLU A 174 -15.71 -16.98 6.67
C GLU A 174 -14.75 -16.96 5.47
N ALA A 175 -13.62 -16.26 5.58
CA ALA A 175 -12.71 -16.04 4.47
C ALA A 175 -11.85 -17.27 4.14
N THR A 176 -11.29 -17.23 2.94
CA THR A 176 -10.46 -18.32 2.39
C THR A 176 -9.24 -18.58 3.28
N ARG A 177 -9.09 -19.83 3.73
CA ARG A 177 -7.90 -20.31 4.46
C ARG A 177 -6.85 -20.78 3.47
N SER A 178 -6.03 -19.84 3.00
CA SER A 178 -4.82 -20.12 2.21
C SER A 178 -3.59 -19.84 3.08
N PRO A 179 -2.56 -20.69 3.07
CA PRO A 179 -1.31 -20.42 3.82
C PRO A 179 -0.56 -19.18 3.31
N ASN A 180 -0.90 -18.71 2.11
CA ASN A 180 -0.32 -17.52 1.49
C ASN A 180 -1.17 -16.25 1.72
N ILE A 181 -2.24 -16.34 2.53
CA ILE A 181 -3.05 -15.19 2.95
C ILE A 181 -2.89 -15.02 4.46
N ILE A 182 -2.41 -13.85 4.86
CA ILE A 182 -2.06 -13.52 6.23
C ILE A 182 -2.98 -12.40 6.67
N TYR A 183 -3.87 -12.66 7.63
CA TYR A 183 -4.75 -11.64 8.18
C TYR A 183 -4.03 -10.89 9.29
N VAL A 184 -3.86 -9.59 9.10
CA VAL A 184 -3.11 -8.72 10.00
C VAL A 184 -4.09 -7.84 10.77
N PRO A 185 -4.24 -8.03 12.10
CA PRO A 185 -5.08 -7.15 12.89
C PRO A 185 -4.46 -5.75 12.92
N LEU A 186 -5.27 -4.76 12.63
CA LEU A 186 -4.92 -3.37 12.87
C LEU A 186 -5.01 -3.10 14.37
N LEU A 187 -3.88 -3.19 15.06
CA LEU A 187 -3.80 -3.04 16.52
C LEU A 187 -3.82 -1.57 16.96
N ASP A 188 -3.44 -0.67 16.06
CA ASP A 188 -3.37 0.74 16.39
C ASP A 188 -4.78 1.34 16.48
N GLN A 189 -5.06 2.01 17.61
CA GLN A 189 -6.20 2.91 17.72
C GLN A 189 -5.88 4.14 16.86
N ARG A 190 -5.99 3.99 15.53
CA ARG A 190 -5.97 5.12 14.62
C ARG A 190 -6.87 6.19 15.23
N HIS A 191 -6.32 7.38 15.46
CA HIS A 191 -7.14 8.54 15.79
C HIS A 191 -8.37 8.50 14.88
N THR A 192 -9.58 8.63 15.41
CA THR A 192 -10.81 8.54 14.58
C THR A 192 -10.76 9.52 13.39
N LEU A 193 -10.01 10.62 13.54
CA LEU A 193 -9.71 11.61 12.51
C LEU A 193 -8.69 11.17 11.44
N SER A 194 -7.85 10.16 11.71
CA SER A 194 -6.88 9.58 10.77
C SER A 194 -7.47 8.43 9.93
N ASN A 195 -8.71 8.02 10.23
CA ASN A 195 -9.47 6.97 9.53
C ASN A 195 -10.25 7.47 8.31
N LEU A 196 -9.85 8.62 7.75
CA LEU A 196 -10.49 9.15 6.56
C LEU A 196 -10.01 8.42 5.30
N SER A 197 -10.95 8.12 4.40
CA SER A 197 -10.65 7.71 3.04
C SER A 197 -10.15 8.89 2.21
N SER A 198 -9.38 8.61 1.16
CA SER A 198 -8.95 9.65 0.22
C SER A 198 -10.14 10.39 -0.41
N THR A 199 -11.30 9.72 -0.57
CA THR A 199 -12.54 10.35 -1.02
C THR A 199 -13.07 11.39 -0.04
N GLN A 200 -13.03 11.12 1.28
CA GLN A 200 -13.44 12.11 2.28
C GLN A 200 -12.46 13.29 2.32
N ILE A 201 -11.16 13.03 2.21
CA ILE A 201 -10.14 14.08 2.16
C ILE A 201 -10.38 15.00 0.95
N ARG A 202 -10.56 14.45 -0.26
CA ARG A 202 -10.85 15.26 -1.46
C ARG A 202 -12.13 16.09 -1.30
N LYS A 203 -13.20 15.50 -0.76
CA LYS A 203 -14.47 16.21 -0.51
C LYS A 203 -14.29 17.40 0.43
N TYR A 204 -13.47 17.28 1.47
CA TYR A 204 -13.15 18.40 2.35
C TYR A 204 -12.50 19.54 1.55
N PHE A 205 -11.46 19.28 0.77
CA PHE A 205 -10.78 20.34 0.02
C PHE A 205 -11.65 20.95 -1.10
N GLN A 206 -12.56 20.18 -1.68
CA GLN A 206 -13.54 20.69 -2.65
C GLN A 206 -14.65 21.54 -2.00
N ASN A 207 -14.99 21.27 -0.73
CA ASN A 207 -16.00 22.03 0.01
C ASN A 207 -15.75 21.98 1.55
N PRO A 208 -14.85 22.85 2.07
CA PRO A 208 -14.42 22.78 3.47
C PRO A 208 -15.54 22.99 4.49
N ASN A 209 -16.59 23.73 4.11
CA ASN A 209 -17.73 24.04 4.99
C ASN A 209 -18.64 22.83 5.25
N SER A 210 -18.45 21.72 4.52
CA SER A 210 -19.33 20.55 4.56
C SER A 210 -18.73 19.34 5.27
N ALA A 211 -17.48 19.42 5.74
CA ALA A 211 -16.75 18.28 6.25
C ALA A 211 -15.80 18.64 7.40
N THR A 212 -15.51 17.67 8.25
CA THR A 212 -14.48 17.77 9.29
C THR A 212 -13.10 17.92 8.65
N GLU A 213 -12.27 18.78 9.22
CA GLU A 213 -10.89 18.97 8.80
C GLU A 213 -10.09 17.65 8.87
N PRO A 214 -9.44 17.23 7.78
CA PRO A 214 -8.76 15.95 7.73
C PRO A 214 -7.45 16.00 8.50
N PHE A 215 -7.25 15.02 9.37
CA PHE A 215 -5.94 14.79 9.97
C PHE A 215 -5.07 13.98 9.00
N ILE A 216 -4.25 14.70 8.23
CA ILE A 216 -3.33 14.17 7.20
C ILE A 216 -1.96 14.85 7.31
N TYR A 217 -0.97 14.31 6.60
CA TYR A 217 0.39 14.86 6.61
C TYR A 217 0.44 16.33 6.17
N PRO A 218 1.23 17.19 6.84
CA PRO A 218 1.28 18.63 6.55
C PRO A 218 1.58 18.98 5.09
N ASN A 219 2.55 18.29 4.46
CA ASN A 219 2.90 18.48 3.06
C ASN A 219 1.76 18.10 2.10
N VAL A 220 0.99 17.07 2.45
CA VAL A 220 -0.20 16.67 1.70
C VAL A 220 -1.30 17.72 1.86
N TYR A 221 -1.53 18.21 3.07
CA TYR A 221 -2.50 19.26 3.36
C TYR A 221 -2.19 20.54 2.56
N GLU A 222 -0.93 20.97 2.54
CA GLU A 222 -0.49 22.15 1.79
C GLU A 222 -0.70 21.99 0.28
N TYR A 223 -0.34 20.83 -0.27
CA TYR A 223 -0.59 20.54 -1.68
C TYR A 223 -2.08 20.59 -2.02
N MET A 224 -2.91 19.92 -1.21
CA MET A 224 -4.35 19.85 -1.42
C MET A 224 -5.01 21.22 -1.30
N SER A 225 -4.60 22.03 -0.32
CA SER A 225 -5.09 23.41 -0.15
C SER A 225 -4.84 24.23 -1.41
N ARG A 226 -3.63 24.20 -1.96
CA ARG A 226 -3.29 24.94 -3.19
C ARG A 226 -4.06 24.45 -4.41
N ARG A 227 -4.24 23.13 -4.53
CA ARG A 227 -4.90 22.51 -5.70
C ARG A 227 -6.40 22.84 -5.79
N PHE A 228 -7.09 22.97 -4.66
CA PHE A 228 -8.55 23.12 -4.62
C PHE A 228 -9.02 24.54 -4.24
N GLN A 229 -8.11 25.48 -3.99
CA GLN A 229 -8.43 26.90 -3.77
C GLN A 229 -8.52 27.74 -5.05
N THR A 230 -8.28 27.14 -6.22
CA THR A 230 -8.45 27.76 -7.56
C THR A 230 -9.82 27.45 -8.14
#